data_AF-A0A2D9QS15-F1
#
_entry.id   AF-A0A2D9QS15-F1
#
_cell.length_a   1.000
_cell.length_b   1.000
_cell.length_c   1.000
_cell.angle_alpha   90.00
_cell.angle_beta   90.00
_cell.angle_gamma   90.00
#
_symmetry.space_group_name_H-M   'P 1'
#
loop_
_entity.id
_entity.type
_entity.pdbx_description
1 polymer ?
#
loop_
_entity_poly.entity_id
_entity_poly.type
_entity_poly.pdbx_seq_one_letter_code
_entity_poly.pdbx_strand_id
1 'polypeptide(L)'
;MHPIIQIGHGLAGASFISVALIWKFGFGEIRHTLSIIGAISILVANLYFLRSKQIIRWGKKQTWLKYHQRVASLGLALVFVHSAIQPNAWHSWVAFLLASANFGTGMTVSFTKGKIRKKTLLIHSLLAPVLLVSIILHGSSKLDHDDFFPLTKEHDVACVKCHTSSAYETYTCLLCHEHNTREIQFAHEVHGVIPYNPKPHDLESIAKCLDCHLTKINDREYGRRRANWDYNPSIQ
;
A
#
# COMPACT_ATOMS: atom_id res chain seq x y z
N MET A 1 24.78 25.92 5.35
CA MET A 1 23.76 25.07 6.01
C MET A 1 23.91 23.65 5.50
N HIS A 2 24.00 22.69 6.42
CA HIS A 2 24.41 21.31 6.15
C HIS A 2 23.26 20.49 5.49
N PRO A 3 23.51 19.71 4.43
CA PRO A 3 22.51 18.82 3.80
C PRO A 3 21.74 17.95 4.80
N ILE A 4 22.42 17.51 5.86
CA ILE A 4 21.85 16.75 6.99
C ILE A 4 20.60 17.43 7.57
N ILE A 5 20.63 18.74 7.75
CA ILE A 5 19.50 19.48 8.31
C ILE A 5 18.30 19.37 7.38
N GLN A 6 18.49 19.53 6.06
CA GLN A 6 17.39 19.50 5.10
C GLN A 6 16.77 18.10 5.00
N ILE A 7 17.61 17.07 4.95
CA ILE A 7 17.17 15.67 4.95
C ILE A 7 16.41 15.36 6.24
N GLY A 8 16.95 15.78 7.39
CA GLY A 8 16.33 15.61 8.70
C GLY A 8 14.94 16.23 8.83
N HIS A 9 14.70 17.39 8.22
CA HIS A 9 13.34 17.99 8.21
C HIS A 9 12.34 17.08 7.47
N GLY A 10 12.71 16.53 6.32
CA GLY A 10 11.82 15.64 5.58
C GLY A 10 11.57 14.32 6.30
N LEU A 11 12.59 13.75 6.95
CA LEU A 11 12.44 12.55 7.80
C LEU A 11 11.53 12.81 9.00
N ALA A 12 11.75 13.90 9.73
CA ALA A 12 10.90 14.28 10.87
C ALA A 12 9.44 14.51 10.43
N GLY A 13 9.24 15.16 9.27
CA GLY A 13 7.92 15.33 8.68
C GLY A 13 7.26 14.00 8.34
N ALA A 14 7.97 13.09 7.70
CA ALA A 14 7.45 11.76 7.37
C ALA A 14 7.11 10.94 8.63
N SER A 15 7.94 10.98 9.67
CA SER A 15 7.66 10.33 10.94
C SER A 15 6.42 10.90 11.62
N PHE A 16 6.29 12.22 11.68
CA PHE A 16 5.11 12.87 12.29
C PHE A 16 3.82 12.51 11.54
N ILE A 17 3.83 12.61 10.20
CA ILE A 17 2.69 12.25 9.35
C ILE A 17 2.33 10.77 9.54
N SER A 18 3.32 9.88 9.50
CA SER A 18 3.10 8.44 9.64
C SER A 18 2.53 8.10 11.01
N VAL A 19 3.15 8.57 12.09
CA VAL A 19 2.68 8.28 13.47
C VAL A 19 1.28 8.82 13.70
N ALA A 20 1.00 10.08 13.32
CA ALA A 20 -0.30 10.70 13.54
C ALA A 20 -1.42 9.95 12.81
N LEU A 21 -1.18 9.56 11.55
CA LEU A 21 -2.19 8.88 10.76
C LEU A 21 -2.36 7.40 11.14
N ILE A 22 -1.26 6.69 11.42
CA ILE A 22 -1.29 5.30 11.87
C ILE A 22 -2.00 5.20 13.22
N TRP A 23 -1.73 6.12 14.14
CA TRP A 23 -2.39 6.14 15.44
C TRP A 23 -3.90 6.38 15.33
N LYS A 24 -4.33 7.25 14.40
CA LYS A 24 -5.75 7.60 14.22
C LYS A 24 -6.56 6.56 13.46
N PHE A 25 -5.98 5.93 12.44
CA PHE A 25 -6.72 5.10 11.48
C PHE A 25 -6.25 3.65 11.38
N GLY A 26 -5.11 3.30 12.01
CA GLY A 26 -4.45 2.02 11.82
C GLY A 26 -3.62 1.97 10.53
N PHE A 27 -2.59 1.12 10.51
CA PHE A 27 -1.64 1.07 9.40
C PHE A 27 -2.28 0.60 8.08
N GLY A 28 -3.15 -0.41 8.14
CA GLY A 28 -3.75 -1.00 6.94
C GLY A 28 -4.60 -0.03 6.11
N GLU A 29 -5.38 0.81 6.77
CA GLU A 29 -6.25 1.82 6.15
C GLU A 29 -5.45 2.96 5.50
N ILE A 30 -4.42 3.45 6.20
CA ILE A 30 -3.65 4.62 5.73
C ILE A 30 -2.47 4.25 4.82
N ARG A 31 -2.08 2.97 4.73
CA ARG A 31 -0.91 2.54 3.95
C ARG A 31 -0.91 3.08 2.52
N HIS A 32 -2.07 3.07 1.85
CA HIS A 32 -2.21 3.59 0.49
C HIS A 32 -2.09 5.12 0.45
N THR A 33 -2.74 5.82 1.39
CA THR A 33 -2.65 7.28 1.53
C THR A 33 -1.23 7.76 1.77
N LEU A 34 -0.46 7.08 2.63
CA LEU A 34 0.97 7.38 2.84
C LEU A 34 1.78 7.24 1.53
N SER A 35 1.48 6.22 0.74
CA SER A 35 2.10 6.00 -0.58
C SER A 35 1.77 7.12 -1.55
N ILE A 36 0.51 7.56 -1.63
CA ILE A 36 0.09 8.68 -2.49
C ILE A 36 0.84 9.97 -2.11
N ILE A 37 0.88 10.31 -0.81
CA ILE A 37 1.61 11.50 -0.33
C ILE A 37 3.11 11.37 -0.66
N GLY A 38 3.68 10.17 -0.51
CA GLY A 38 5.06 9.87 -0.88
C GLY A 38 5.32 10.07 -2.38
N ALA A 39 4.45 9.55 -3.25
CA ALA A 39 4.55 9.66 -4.70
C ALA A 39 4.44 11.12 -5.18
N ILE A 40 3.47 11.89 -4.65
CA ILE A 40 3.33 13.32 -4.93
C ILE A 40 4.59 14.07 -4.51
N SER A 41 5.16 13.73 -3.36
CA SER A 41 6.41 14.33 -2.88
C SER A 41 7.57 14.03 -3.84
N ILE A 42 7.71 12.78 -4.31
CA ILE A 42 8.76 12.42 -5.29
C ILE A 42 8.55 13.13 -6.63
N LEU A 43 7.30 13.27 -7.09
CA LEU A 43 6.96 14.06 -8.27
C LEU A 43 7.40 15.53 -8.12
N VAL A 44 7.05 16.18 -7.02
CA VAL A 44 7.44 17.56 -6.72
C VAL A 44 8.96 17.69 -6.59
N ALA A 45 9.63 16.72 -5.98
CA ALA A 45 11.09 16.71 -5.87
C ALA A 45 11.77 16.66 -7.25
N ASN A 46 11.18 15.97 -8.23
CA ASN A 46 11.69 15.90 -9.60
C ASN A 46 11.61 17.25 -10.34
N LEU A 47 10.83 18.23 -9.89
CA LEU A 47 10.83 19.59 -10.48
C LEU A 47 12.20 20.27 -10.40
N TYR A 48 13.05 19.87 -9.46
CA TYR A 48 14.44 20.34 -9.40
C TYR A 48 15.25 19.97 -10.65
N PHE A 49 14.96 18.82 -11.28
CA PHE A 49 15.60 18.45 -12.54
C PHE A 49 15.34 19.50 -13.62
N LEU A 50 14.08 19.92 -13.79
CA LEU A 50 13.67 20.97 -14.73
C LEU A 50 14.37 22.30 -14.43
N ARG A 51 14.46 22.66 -13.14
CA ARG A 51 15.20 23.84 -12.69
C ARG A 51 16.69 23.73 -13.01
N SER A 52 17.29 22.56 -12.84
CA SER A 52 18.71 22.30 -13.09
C SER A 52 19.08 22.42 -14.57
N LYS A 53 18.13 22.09 -15.46
CA LYS A 53 18.21 22.25 -16.92
C LYS A 53 17.82 23.66 -17.40
N GLN A 54 17.55 24.60 -16.49
CA GLN A 54 17.15 25.98 -16.79
C GLN A 54 15.84 26.13 -17.59
N ILE A 55 14.99 25.09 -17.58
CA ILE A 55 13.63 25.16 -18.13
C ILE A 55 12.79 26.09 -17.25
N ILE A 56 12.86 25.88 -15.93
CA ILE A 56 12.30 26.80 -14.94
C ILE A 56 13.40 27.81 -14.58
N ARG A 57 13.11 29.11 -14.71
CA ARG A 57 14.11 30.18 -14.48
C ARG A 57 13.90 30.97 -13.19
N TRP A 58 12.75 30.83 -12.53
CA TRP A 58 12.50 31.57 -11.29
C TRP A 58 13.35 31.06 -10.13
N GLY A 59 13.55 31.95 -9.15
CA GLY A 59 14.11 31.62 -7.85
C GLY A 59 15.60 31.22 -7.86
N LYS A 60 16.19 31.29 -6.67
CA LYS A 60 17.60 30.95 -6.46
C LYS A 60 17.80 29.42 -6.51
N LYS A 61 18.79 28.96 -7.28
CA LYS A 61 19.13 27.52 -7.41
C LYS A 61 19.38 26.85 -6.05
N GLN A 62 20.01 27.57 -5.13
CA GLN A 62 20.26 27.11 -3.75
C GLN A 62 18.96 26.76 -3.01
N THR A 63 17.91 27.57 -3.19
CA THR A 63 16.62 27.38 -2.52
C THR A 63 15.91 26.15 -3.07
N TRP A 64 15.89 26.01 -4.39
CA TRP A 64 15.35 24.83 -5.06
C TRP A 64 16.04 23.52 -4.63
N LEU A 65 17.36 23.55 -4.45
CA LEU A 65 18.10 22.40 -3.93
C LEU A 65 17.67 22.02 -2.51
N LYS A 66 17.45 23.02 -1.63
CA LYS A 66 16.95 22.77 -0.27
C LYS A 66 15.56 22.14 -0.28
N TYR A 67 14.65 22.67 -1.12
CA TYR A 67 13.31 22.10 -1.29
C TYR A 67 13.38 20.67 -1.81
N HIS A 68 14.17 20.42 -2.85
CA HIS A 68 14.40 19.07 -3.37
C HIS A 68 14.86 18.11 -2.28
N GLN A 69 15.88 18.48 -1.49
CA GLN A 69 16.39 17.63 -0.41
C GLN A 69 15.32 17.31 0.65
N ARG A 70 14.53 18.30 1.07
CA ARG A 70 13.44 18.11 2.06
C ARG A 70 12.32 17.25 1.53
N VAL A 71 11.82 17.58 0.34
CA VAL A 71 10.65 16.92 -0.26
C VAL A 71 11.00 15.52 -0.73
N ALA A 72 12.20 15.30 -1.28
CA ALA A 72 12.68 13.98 -1.65
C ALA A 72 12.86 13.08 -0.41
N SER A 73 13.43 13.59 0.69
CA SER A 73 13.61 12.78 1.89
C SER A 73 12.28 12.45 2.57
N LEU A 74 11.31 13.38 2.56
CA LEU A 74 9.93 13.12 3.01
C LEU A 74 9.27 12.04 2.13
N GLY A 75 9.32 12.21 0.80
CA GLY A 75 8.72 11.27 -0.14
C GLY A 75 9.29 9.86 -0.05
N LEU A 76 10.63 9.74 -0.04
CA LEU A 76 11.31 8.46 0.10
C LEU A 76 11.01 7.80 1.44
N ALA A 77 10.97 8.56 2.54
CA ALA A 77 10.63 7.99 3.85
C ALA A 77 9.20 7.43 3.88
N LEU A 78 8.22 8.16 3.33
CA LEU A 78 6.84 7.67 3.24
C LEU A 78 6.72 6.43 2.35
N VAL A 79 7.46 6.39 1.23
CA VAL A 79 7.52 5.19 0.37
C VAL A 79 8.15 4.01 1.11
N PHE A 80 9.23 4.20 1.87
CA PHE A 80 9.82 3.13 2.67
C PHE A 80 8.89 2.63 3.78
N VAL A 81 8.15 3.53 4.45
CA VAL A 81 7.11 3.15 5.43
C VAL A 81 6.02 2.32 4.76
N HIS A 82 5.59 2.70 3.54
CA HIS A 82 4.65 1.91 2.76
C HIS A 82 5.21 0.52 2.39
N SER A 83 6.49 0.44 2.03
CA SER A 83 7.20 -0.80 1.68
C SER A 83 7.64 -1.65 2.88
N ALA A 84 7.30 -1.28 4.13
CA ALA A 84 7.71 -2.02 5.32
C ALA A 84 7.08 -3.44 5.40
N ILE A 85 6.07 -3.72 4.57
CA ILE A 85 5.49 -5.05 4.38
C ILE A 85 6.03 -5.63 3.08
N GLN A 86 6.51 -6.87 3.12
CA GLN A 86 7.20 -7.52 2.00
C GLN A 86 6.41 -7.39 0.69
N PRO A 87 7.07 -6.99 -0.41
CA PRO A 87 6.40 -6.92 -1.69
C PRO A 87 6.18 -8.32 -2.28
N ASN A 88 4.92 -8.72 -2.42
CA ASN A 88 4.56 -10.02 -3.00
C ASN A 88 4.68 -10.03 -4.54
N ALA A 89 4.72 -8.85 -5.16
CA ALA A 89 4.83 -8.68 -6.61
C ALA A 89 6.23 -8.22 -7.05
N TRP A 90 6.70 -8.74 -8.18
CA TRP A 90 8.04 -8.46 -8.70
C TRP A 90 8.27 -6.96 -9.00
N HIS A 91 7.25 -6.26 -9.50
CA HIS A 91 7.35 -4.84 -9.86
C HIS A 91 7.48 -3.95 -8.61
N SER A 92 6.99 -4.40 -7.45
CA SER A 92 7.14 -3.70 -6.17
C SER A 92 8.60 -3.76 -5.67
N TRP A 93 9.30 -4.87 -5.94
CA TRP A 93 10.75 -4.96 -5.67
C TRP A 93 11.56 -3.98 -6.53
N VAL A 94 11.17 -3.78 -7.80
CA VAL A 94 11.84 -2.82 -8.68
C VAL A 94 11.74 -1.40 -8.12
N ALA A 95 10.55 -0.97 -7.71
CA ALA A 95 10.34 0.36 -7.12
C ALA A 95 11.16 0.55 -5.84
N PHE A 96 11.19 -0.47 -4.96
CA PHE A 96 11.97 -0.44 -3.71
C PHE A 96 13.49 -0.34 -3.97
N LEU A 97 14.01 -1.12 -4.91
CA LEU A 97 15.43 -1.08 -5.27
C LEU A 97 15.81 0.26 -5.91
N LEU A 98 14.96 0.82 -6.77
CA LEU A 98 15.15 2.14 -7.36
C LEU A 98 15.10 3.25 -6.30
N ALA A 99 14.20 3.16 -5.32
CA ALA A 99 14.12 4.09 -4.20
C ALA A 99 15.40 4.05 -3.36
N SER A 100 15.88 2.84 -3.05
CA SER A 100 17.13 2.61 -2.31
C SER A 100 18.36 3.16 -3.06
N ALA A 101 18.44 2.90 -4.37
CA ALA A 101 19.50 3.43 -5.22
C ALA A 101 19.45 4.96 -5.33
N ASN A 102 18.25 5.56 -5.43
CA ASN A 102 18.07 7.01 -5.42
C ASN A 102 18.52 7.63 -4.10
N PHE A 103 18.15 7.03 -2.97
CA PHE A 103 18.59 7.46 -1.65
C PHE A 103 20.12 7.41 -1.54
N GLY A 104 20.73 6.27 -1.88
CA GLY A 104 22.19 6.09 -1.81
C GLY A 104 22.96 7.06 -2.72
N THR A 105 22.50 7.26 -3.95
CA THR A 105 23.13 8.20 -4.89
C THR A 105 22.93 9.67 -4.46
N GLY A 106 21.76 10.03 -3.95
CA GLY A 106 21.48 11.37 -3.41
C GLY A 106 22.33 11.71 -2.18
N MET A 107 22.50 10.75 -1.27
CA MET A 107 23.42 10.85 -0.13
C MET A 107 24.86 11.02 -0.62
N THR A 108 25.32 10.16 -1.53
CA THR A 108 26.67 10.22 -2.07
C THR A 108 26.97 11.58 -2.72
N VAL A 109 26.06 12.14 -3.52
CA VAL A 109 26.22 13.47 -4.14
C VAL A 109 26.31 14.59 -3.10
N SER A 110 25.64 14.42 -1.95
CA SER A 110 25.62 15.42 -0.88
C SER A 110 26.94 15.50 -0.10
N PHE A 111 27.69 14.39 -0.02
CA PHE A 111 28.93 14.31 0.78
C PHE A 111 30.22 14.19 -0.05
N THR A 112 30.15 13.83 -1.33
CA THR A 112 31.32 13.71 -2.20
C THR A 112 31.65 15.02 -2.94
N LYS A 113 32.88 15.14 -3.43
CA LYS A 113 33.35 16.28 -4.25
C LYS A 113 34.07 15.76 -5.52
N GLY A 114 34.44 16.67 -6.42
CA GLY A 114 35.27 16.37 -7.59
C GLY A 114 34.65 15.40 -8.60
N LYS A 115 35.48 14.50 -9.15
CA LYS A 115 35.11 13.58 -10.25
C LYS A 115 34.04 12.56 -9.84
N ILE A 116 34.09 12.08 -8.59
CA ILE A 116 33.10 11.14 -8.02
C ILE A 116 31.72 11.80 -8.02
N ARG A 117 31.62 13.01 -7.45
CA ARG A 117 30.36 13.77 -7.42
C ARG A 117 29.76 13.96 -8.82
N LYS A 118 30.58 14.30 -9.82
CA LYS A 118 30.09 14.52 -11.20
C LYS A 118 29.50 13.24 -11.80
N LYS A 119 30.18 12.09 -11.62
CA LYS A 119 29.69 10.79 -12.08
C LYS A 119 28.40 10.39 -11.36
N THR A 120 28.37 10.47 -10.03
CA THR A 120 27.18 10.10 -9.25
C THR A 120 26.00 11.02 -9.53
N LEU A 121 26.23 12.31 -9.78
CA LEU A 121 25.16 13.25 -10.12
C LEU A 121 24.52 12.92 -11.47
N LEU A 122 25.29 12.45 -12.45
CA LEU A 122 24.74 11.95 -13.72
C LEU A 122 23.86 10.72 -13.48
N ILE A 123 24.36 9.73 -12.74
CA ILE A 123 23.60 8.52 -12.39
C ILE A 123 22.31 8.90 -11.65
N HIS A 124 22.39 9.75 -10.63
CA HIS A 124 21.24 10.21 -9.86
C HIS A 124 20.20 10.93 -10.75
N SER A 125 20.66 11.76 -11.70
CA SER A 125 19.76 12.48 -12.61
C SER A 125 19.01 11.57 -13.60
N LEU A 126 19.50 10.35 -13.84
CA LEU A 126 18.83 9.32 -14.63
C LEU A 126 17.94 8.43 -13.75
N LEU A 127 18.41 8.08 -12.55
CA LEU A 127 17.66 7.22 -11.62
C LEU A 127 16.38 7.88 -11.08
N ALA A 128 16.37 9.19 -10.85
CA ALA A 128 15.22 9.91 -10.30
C ALA A 128 13.96 9.85 -11.19
N PRO A 129 14.03 10.14 -12.50
CA PRO A 129 12.86 9.98 -13.38
C PRO A 129 12.47 8.52 -13.58
N VAL A 130 13.42 7.59 -13.62
CA VAL A 130 13.13 6.14 -13.71
C VAL A 130 12.36 5.65 -12.47
N LEU A 131 12.75 6.10 -11.27
CA LEU A 131 12.01 5.83 -10.04
C LEU A 131 10.59 6.40 -10.12
N LEU A 132 10.42 7.63 -10.57
CA LEU A 132 9.09 8.25 -10.70
C LEU A 132 8.18 7.43 -11.63
N VAL A 133 8.70 7.02 -12.79
CA VAL A 133 7.95 6.15 -13.73
C VAL A 133 7.63 4.80 -13.10
N SER A 134 8.58 4.18 -12.40
CA SER A 134 8.35 2.91 -11.70
C SER A 134 7.28 3.02 -10.62
N ILE A 135 7.20 4.13 -9.89
CA ILE A 135 6.15 4.36 -8.87
C ILE A 135 4.78 4.49 -9.54
N ILE A 136 4.70 5.24 -10.64
CA ILE A 136 3.44 5.42 -11.39
C ILE A 136 2.94 4.07 -11.95
N LEU A 137 3.84 3.28 -12.54
CA LEU A 137 3.50 1.97 -13.10
C LEU A 137 3.21 0.91 -12.02
N HIS A 138 3.82 1.01 -10.85
CA HIS A 138 3.49 0.12 -9.73
C HIS A 138 2.06 0.36 -9.22
N GLY A 139 1.61 1.61 -9.19
CA GLY A 139 0.27 1.97 -8.70
C GLY A 139 -0.88 1.67 -9.67
N SER A 140 -0.61 1.19 -10.89
CA SER A 140 -1.66 0.96 -11.90
C SER A 140 -2.32 -0.41 -11.81
N SER A 141 -1.69 -1.40 -11.17
CA SER A 141 -2.32 -2.70 -10.93
C SER A 141 -3.23 -2.60 -9.70
N LYS A 142 -4.52 -2.35 -9.93
CA LYS A 142 -5.53 -2.59 -8.91
C LYS A 142 -5.83 -4.08 -8.88
N LEU A 143 -6.06 -4.64 -7.69
CA LEU A 143 -6.67 -5.95 -7.57
C LEU A 143 -8.05 -5.83 -8.20
N ASP A 144 -8.22 -6.41 -9.39
CA ASP A 144 -9.47 -6.31 -10.12
C ASP A 144 -10.47 -7.31 -9.52
N HIS A 145 -11.38 -6.78 -8.72
CA HIS A 145 -12.46 -7.57 -8.14
C HIS A 145 -13.40 -8.12 -9.22
N ASP A 146 -13.49 -7.48 -10.40
CA ASP A 146 -14.43 -7.88 -11.46
C ASP A 146 -14.08 -9.26 -12.05
N ASP A 147 -12.81 -9.66 -11.97
CA ASP A 147 -12.34 -10.95 -12.44
C ASP A 147 -12.56 -12.10 -11.44
N PHE A 148 -12.55 -11.83 -10.13
CA PHE A 148 -12.52 -12.88 -9.09
C PHE A 148 -13.68 -12.88 -8.09
N PHE A 149 -14.23 -11.73 -7.72
CA PHE A 149 -15.44 -11.58 -6.90
C PHE A 149 -15.91 -10.12 -6.97
N PRO A 150 -16.81 -9.77 -7.92
CA PRO A 150 -17.17 -8.38 -8.16
C PRO A 150 -17.93 -7.80 -6.98
N LEU A 151 -17.50 -6.61 -6.54
CA LEU A 151 -18.23 -5.82 -5.55
C LEU A 151 -19.40 -5.13 -6.28
N THR A 152 -20.60 -5.71 -6.17
CA THR A 152 -21.80 -5.13 -6.79
C THR A 152 -22.39 -4.00 -5.93
N LYS A 153 -23.06 -3.01 -6.53
CA LYS A 153 -23.65 -1.84 -5.83
C LYS A 153 -22.59 -0.88 -5.24
N GLU A 154 -22.97 0.05 -4.38
CA GLU A 154 -22.06 1.06 -3.81
C GLU A 154 -21.07 0.44 -2.80
N HIS A 155 -19.88 0.09 -3.27
CA HIS A 155 -18.77 -0.41 -2.44
C HIS A 155 -17.49 0.39 -2.68
N ASP A 156 -17.46 1.64 -2.22
CA ASP A 156 -16.22 2.41 -2.07
C ASP A 156 -15.65 2.18 -0.67
N VAL A 157 -15.00 1.03 -0.48
CA VAL A 157 -14.46 0.60 0.82
C VAL A 157 -12.98 0.24 0.70
N ALA A 158 -12.22 0.48 1.77
CA ALA A 158 -10.83 0.06 1.81
C ALA A 158 -10.71 -1.47 1.79
N CYS A 159 -9.71 -2.02 1.09
CA CYS A 159 -9.51 -3.46 0.98
C CYS A 159 -9.44 -4.17 2.34
N VAL A 160 -8.89 -3.51 3.37
CA VAL A 160 -8.78 -4.05 4.74
C VAL A 160 -10.13 -4.25 5.44
N LYS A 161 -11.23 -3.72 4.89
CA LYS A 161 -12.58 -4.00 5.39
C LYS A 161 -13.02 -5.44 5.11
N CYS A 162 -12.55 -6.02 4.02
CA CYS A 162 -12.88 -7.40 3.63
C CYS A 162 -11.69 -8.34 3.82
N HIS A 163 -10.48 -7.84 3.64
CA HIS A 163 -9.25 -8.62 3.71
C HIS A 163 -8.59 -8.55 5.09
N THR A 164 -8.39 -9.71 5.71
CA THR A 164 -7.86 -9.85 7.08
C THR A 164 -6.33 -9.87 7.12
N SER A 165 -5.66 -10.21 6.02
CA SER A 165 -4.20 -10.14 5.92
C SER A 165 -3.73 -8.85 5.27
N SER A 166 -2.55 -8.40 5.67
CA SER A 166 -1.88 -7.21 5.11
C SER A 166 -1.43 -7.37 3.65
N ALA A 167 -1.33 -8.63 3.19
CA ALA A 167 -1.08 -9.02 1.81
C ALA A 167 -2.35 -9.09 0.97
N TYR A 168 -3.53 -8.94 1.58
CA TYR A 168 -4.84 -9.10 0.93
C TYR A 168 -5.11 -10.51 0.36
N GLU A 169 -4.38 -11.52 0.81
CA GLU A 169 -4.54 -12.91 0.33
C GLU A 169 -5.70 -13.63 1.03
N THR A 170 -6.08 -13.14 2.21
CA THR A 170 -7.16 -13.70 3.03
C THR A 170 -8.25 -12.67 3.18
N TYR A 171 -9.50 -13.09 3.05
CA TYR A 171 -10.68 -12.25 3.21
C TYR A 171 -11.75 -13.02 3.97
N THR A 172 -12.73 -12.32 4.54
CA THR A 172 -13.92 -12.96 5.13
C THR A 172 -15.18 -12.25 4.70
N CYS A 173 -16.18 -13.04 4.32
CA CYS A 173 -17.50 -12.51 3.95
C CYS A 173 -18.22 -11.93 5.17
N LEU A 174 -17.88 -12.34 6.39
CA LEU A 174 -18.57 -11.91 7.62
C LEU A 174 -18.17 -10.52 8.12
N LEU A 175 -17.19 -9.87 7.49
CA LEU A 175 -16.97 -8.44 7.73
C LEU A 175 -17.93 -7.57 6.91
N CYS A 176 -18.66 -8.16 5.96
CA CYS A 176 -19.71 -7.47 5.21
C CYS A 176 -21.00 -7.41 6.04
N HIS A 177 -21.65 -6.26 6.09
CA HIS A 177 -22.88 -6.07 6.87
C HIS A 177 -24.03 -7.00 6.44
N GLU A 178 -24.07 -7.39 5.16
CA GLU A 178 -25.08 -8.33 4.62
C GLU A 178 -24.90 -9.76 5.15
N HIS A 179 -23.66 -10.14 5.48
CA HIS A 179 -23.34 -11.49 5.93
C HIS A 179 -23.03 -11.57 7.43
N ASN A 180 -22.87 -10.43 8.10
CA ASN A 180 -22.62 -10.36 9.54
C ASN A 180 -23.92 -10.30 10.36
N THR A 181 -24.80 -11.28 10.20
CA THR A 181 -26.06 -11.34 10.95
C THR A 181 -26.04 -12.48 11.98
N ARG A 182 -26.79 -12.32 13.08
CA ARG A 182 -26.92 -13.39 14.09
C ARG A 182 -27.55 -14.65 13.52
N GLU A 183 -28.47 -14.50 12.58
CA GLU A 183 -29.10 -15.61 11.87
C GLU A 183 -28.06 -16.45 11.10
N ILE A 184 -27.21 -15.79 10.32
CA ILE A 184 -26.12 -16.45 9.59
C ILE A 184 -25.16 -17.12 10.56
N GLN A 185 -24.70 -16.41 11.60
CA GLN A 185 -23.78 -16.99 12.60
C GLN A 185 -24.39 -18.21 13.30
N PHE A 186 -25.65 -18.15 13.72
CA PHE A 186 -26.33 -19.23 14.42
C PHE A 186 -26.44 -20.50 13.56
N ALA A 187 -26.74 -20.37 12.27
CA ALA A 187 -26.75 -21.52 11.37
C ALA A 187 -25.38 -22.24 11.33
N HIS A 188 -24.29 -21.48 11.29
CA HIS A 188 -22.93 -22.03 11.31
C HIS A 188 -22.57 -22.65 12.66
N GLU A 189 -23.08 -22.12 13.78
CA GLU A 189 -22.94 -22.71 15.12
C GLU A 189 -23.62 -24.09 15.21
N VAL A 190 -24.89 -24.19 14.75
CA VAL A 190 -25.68 -25.43 14.80
C VAL A 190 -25.02 -26.55 13.99
N HIS A 191 -24.40 -26.22 12.86
CA HIS A 191 -23.73 -27.19 12.01
C HIS A 191 -22.25 -27.43 12.38
N GLY A 192 -21.78 -26.89 13.51
CA GLY A 192 -20.41 -27.09 13.99
C GLY A 192 -19.33 -26.49 13.09
N VAL A 193 -19.70 -25.57 12.20
CA VAL A 193 -18.75 -24.83 11.35
C VAL A 193 -17.98 -23.82 12.23
N ILE A 194 -18.63 -23.29 13.28
CA ILE A 194 -18.02 -22.44 14.30
C ILE A 194 -18.45 -22.81 15.72
N PRO A 195 -17.63 -22.49 16.74
CA PRO A 195 -17.99 -22.75 18.13
C PRO A 195 -19.15 -21.88 18.60
N TYR A 196 -19.91 -22.39 19.59
CA TYR A 196 -20.94 -21.63 20.28
C TYR A 196 -20.34 -20.41 21.01
N ASN A 197 -20.89 -19.22 20.76
CA ASN A 197 -20.33 -17.93 21.20
C ASN A 197 -18.91 -17.67 20.62
N PRO A 198 -18.80 -17.54 19.29
CA PRO A 198 -17.51 -17.46 18.61
C PRO A 198 -16.74 -16.19 19.00
N LYS A 199 -15.43 -16.34 19.21
CA LYS A 199 -14.53 -15.19 19.37
C LYS A 199 -14.16 -14.61 18.00
N PRO A 200 -13.66 -13.37 17.92
CA PRO A 200 -13.27 -12.76 16.64
C PRO A 200 -12.33 -13.63 15.78
N HIS A 201 -11.37 -14.32 16.40
CA HIS A 201 -10.48 -15.25 15.69
C HIS A 201 -11.19 -16.49 15.12
N ASP A 202 -12.28 -16.95 15.75
CA ASP A 202 -13.07 -18.07 15.23
C ASP A 202 -13.83 -17.66 13.96
N LEU A 203 -14.21 -16.38 13.86
CA LEU A 203 -14.84 -15.80 12.67
C LEU A 203 -13.85 -15.52 11.53
N GLU A 204 -12.55 -15.41 11.81
CA GLU A 204 -11.50 -15.33 10.79
C GLU A 204 -11.37 -16.66 10.03
N SER A 205 -11.69 -17.80 10.65
CA SER A 205 -11.66 -19.12 10.00
C SER A 205 -12.80 -19.34 8.99
N ILE A 206 -13.92 -18.61 9.14
CA ILE A 206 -15.07 -18.59 8.22
C ILE A 206 -14.73 -17.84 6.91
N ALA A 207 -13.50 -17.34 6.77
CA ALA A 207 -12.93 -16.75 5.56
C ALA A 207 -13.11 -17.57 4.26
N LYS A 208 -13.54 -18.82 4.37
CA LYS A 208 -13.75 -19.73 3.24
C LYS A 208 -15.23 -20.08 3.03
N CYS A 209 -16.16 -19.13 3.16
CA CYS A 209 -17.57 -19.36 2.82
C CYS A 209 -17.75 -20.07 1.48
N LEU A 210 -16.94 -19.72 0.47
CA LEU A 210 -16.97 -20.31 -0.87
C LEU A 210 -16.48 -21.77 -0.94
N ASP A 211 -15.86 -22.31 0.11
CA ASP A 211 -15.54 -23.74 0.17
C ASP A 211 -16.82 -24.60 0.37
N CYS A 212 -17.83 -24.04 1.03
CA CYS A 212 -19.07 -24.75 1.37
C CYS A 212 -20.34 -24.13 0.76
N HIS A 213 -20.26 -22.90 0.23
CA HIS A 213 -21.38 -22.24 -0.44
C HIS A 213 -21.04 -21.95 -1.90
N LEU A 214 -22.04 -22.14 -2.76
CA LEU A 214 -22.05 -21.65 -4.12
C LEU A 214 -22.87 -20.37 -4.16
N THR A 215 -22.33 -19.32 -4.78
CA THR A 215 -23.05 -18.07 -5.06
C THR A 215 -22.88 -17.69 -6.53
N LYS A 216 -23.86 -16.99 -7.09
CA LYS A 216 -23.85 -16.54 -8.48
C LYS A 216 -23.92 -15.01 -8.51
N ILE A 217 -22.89 -14.36 -9.07
CA ILE A 217 -22.80 -12.90 -9.18
C ILE A 217 -22.50 -12.56 -10.64
N ASN A 218 -23.29 -11.68 -11.26
CA ASN A 218 -23.15 -11.28 -12.68
C ASN A 218 -22.97 -12.49 -13.62
N ASP A 219 -23.82 -13.49 -13.44
CA ASP A 219 -23.79 -14.75 -14.20
C ASP A 219 -22.56 -15.65 -14.05
N ARG A 220 -21.62 -15.31 -13.17
CA ARG A 220 -20.49 -16.17 -12.78
C ARG A 220 -20.79 -16.89 -11.47
N GLU A 221 -20.49 -18.18 -11.41
CA GLU A 221 -20.60 -18.99 -10.19
C GLU A 221 -19.27 -19.00 -9.43
N TYR A 222 -19.36 -18.83 -8.11
CA TYR A 222 -18.23 -18.82 -7.19
C TYR A 222 -18.41 -19.89 -6.13
N GLY A 223 -17.32 -20.60 -5.80
CA GLY A 223 -17.27 -21.63 -4.77
C GLY A 223 -17.17 -23.05 -5.30
N ARG A 224 -17.09 -24.05 -4.40
CA ARG A 224 -16.80 -25.45 -4.75
C ARG A 224 -17.98 -26.41 -4.55
N ARG A 225 -18.90 -26.10 -3.64
CA ARG A 225 -20.01 -27.00 -3.30
C ARG A 225 -21.11 -26.18 -2.66
N ARG A 226 -22.38 -26.53 -2.90
CA ARG A 226 -23.48 -26.11 -2.03
C ARG A 226 -23.53 -27.13 -0.89
N ALA A 227 -23.27 -26.71 0.33
CA ALA A 227 -23.55 -27.52 1.51
C ALA A 227 -25.00 -27.99 1.39
N ASN A 228 -25.22 -29.30 1.42
CA ASN A 228 -26.57 -29.82 1.41
C ASN A 228 -27.17 -29.50 2.77
N TRP A 229 -28.18 -28.62 2.79
CA TRP A 229 -28.81 -28.12 4.02
C TRP A 229 -29.61 -29.20 4.76
N ASP A 230 -29.80 -30.37 4.13
CA ASP A 230 -30.41 -31.55 4.74
C ASP A 230 -29.49 -32.28 5.73
N TYR A 231 -28.33 -31.72 6.08
CA TYR A 231 -27.50 -32.26 7.16
C TYR A 231 -28.15 -31.96 8.51
N ASN A 232 -29.05 -32.85 8.93
CA ASN A 232 -29.46 -33.02 10.31
C ASN A 232 -28.43 -33.93 10.99
N PRO A 233 -27.37 -33.42 11.66
CA PRO A 233 -26.55 -34.29 12.46
C PRO A 233 -27.46 -34.84 13.56
N SER A 234 -27.71 -36.14 13.53
CA SER A 234 -28.35 -36.84 14.62
C SER A 234 -27.59 -36.51 15.90
N ILE A 235 -28.24 -35.76 16.78
CA ILE A 235 -27.75 -35.42 18.12
C ILE A 235 -27.37 -36.74 18.79
N GLN A 236 -26.07 -36.94 19.03
CA GLN A 236 -25.55 -37.98 19.94
C GLN A 236 -25.23 -37.32 21.28
#